data_AF-A0A1Y0MVS6-F1
#
_entry.id   AF-A0A1Y0MVS6-F1
#
_cell.length_a   1.000
_cell.length_b   1.000
_cell.length_c   1.000
_cell.angle_alpha   90.00
_cell.angle_beta   90.00
_cell.angle_gamma   90.00
#
_symmetry.space_group_name_H-M   'P 1'
#
loop_
_entity.id
_entity.type
_entity.pdbx_description
1 polymer ?
#
loop_
_entity_poly.entity_id
_entity_poly.type
_entity_poly.pdbx_seq_one_letter_code
_entity_poly.pdbx_strand_id
1 'polypeptide(L)'
;MENKIKNSEEYLSSILGKKSGFSIPKNYFSTTEDAIEAKLAEETFTKEKGFTIPDSYFKELENDILAKVTSTKKETKVISFKERVLKFIPIAAAASVILFIGLNSFVFNKTEELTLDSLSDVDIEYWLDSNTLNTNDVTLILQDDVLDDDDFYFATLEDENIEDYINSIDNSSILEELN
;
A
#
# COMPACT_ATOMS: atom_id res chain seq x y z
N MET A 1 -2.77 -39.83 -88.24
CA MET A 1 -4.06 -39.12 -88.37
C MET A 1 -4.97 -39.64 -87.27
N GLU A 2 -5.11 -38.92 -86.17
CA GLU A 2 -6.04 -39.27 -85.10
C GLU A 2 -7.43 -38.72 -85.45
N ASN A 3 -8.43 -39.60 -85.50
CA ASN A 3 -9.82 -39.22 -85.72
C ASN A 3 -10.32 -38.47 -84.49
N LYS A 4 -10.47 -37.15 -84.57
CA LYS A 4 -11.06 -36.35 -83.51
C LYS A 4 -12.54 -36.73 -83.35
N ILE A 5 -12.85 -37.47 -82.28
CA ILE A 5 -14.21 -37.88 -81.95
C ILE A 5 -15.03 -36.63 -81.67
N LYS A 6 -16.18 -36.48 -82.34
CA LYS A 6 -17.03 -35.27 -82.33
C LYS A 6 -17.48 -34.81 -80.93
N ASN A 7 -17.39 -35.67 -79.92
CA ASN A 7 -17.80 -35.38 -78.54
C ASN A 7 -16.60 -35.30 -77.57
N SER A 8 -15.36 -35.32 -78.07
CA SER A 8 -14.18 -35.18 -77.22
C SER A 8 -14.05 -33.75 -76.69
N GLU A 9 -13.51 -33.59 -75.47
CA GLU A 9 -13.29 -32.28 -74.84
C GLU A 9 -12.43 -31.37 -75.71
N GLU A 10 -11.40 -31.93 -76.36
CA GLU A 10 -10.50 -31.19 -77.24
C GLU A 10 -11.22 -30.67 -78.50
N TYR A 11 -12.09 -31.50 -79.10
CA TYR A 11 -12.92 -31.09 -80.22
C TYR A 11 -13.89 -29.98 -79.80
N LEU A 12 -14.67 -30.20 -78.73
CA LEU A 12 -15.65 -29.22 -78.24
C LEU A 12 -15.00 -27.89 -77.85
N SER A 13 -13.80 -27.92 -77.24
CA SER A 13 -13.04 -26.71 -76.90
C SER A 13 -12.57 -25.93 -78.14
N SER A 14 -12.24 -26.64 -79.23
CA SER A 14 -11.80 -26.02 -80.49
C SER A 14 -12.93 -25.29 -81.22
N ILE A 15 -14.16 -25.81 -81.19
CA ILE A 15 -15.32 -25.17 -81.84
C ILE A 15 -15.98 -24.10 -80.98
N LEU A 16 -15.95 -24.20 -79.65
CA LEU A 16 -16.59 -23.23 -78.75
C LEU A 16 -15.74 -21.98 -78.51
N GLY A 17 -14.43 -22.01 -78.83
CA GLY A 17 -13.55 -20.83 -78.84
C GLY A 17 -13.31 -20.17 -77.47
N LYS A 18 -13.87 -20.72 -76.39
CA LYS A 18 -13.70 -20.27 -75.00
C LYS A 18 -13.68 -21.49 -74.08
N LYS A 19 -12.74 -21.52 -73.13
CA LYS A 19 -12.84 -22.46 -72.00
C LYS A 19 -14.17 -22.16 -71.30
N SER A 20 -14.98 -23.21 -71.07
CA SER A 20 -16.21 -23.13 -70.29
C SER A 20 -15.97 -22.31 -69.02
N GLY A 21 -16.79 -21.28 -68.78
CA GLY A 21 -16.76 -20.49 -67.53
C GLY A 21 -17.25 -21.26 -66.31
N PHE A 22 -17.71 -22.50 -66.50
CA PHE A 22 -18.08 -23.41 -65.44
C PHE A 22 -16.84 -24.19 -65.02
N SER A 23 -16.49 -24.06 -63.74
CA SER A 23 -15.46 -24.84 -63.08
C SER A 23 -16.12 -25.62 -61.95
N ILE A 24 -15.83 -26.92 -61.88
CA ILE A 24 -16.26 -27.72 -60.74
C ILE A 24 -15.26 -27.56 -59.60
N PRO A 25 -15.72 -27.61 -58.34
CA PRO A 25 -14.83 -27.66 -57.20
C PRO A 25 -13.85 -28.84 -57.31
N LYS A 26 -12.63 -28.63 -56.81
CA LYS A 26 -11.64 -29.70 -56.69
C LYS A 26 -12.27 -30.86 -55.90
N ASN A 27 -12.15 -32.09 -56.40
CA ASN A 27 -12.67 -33.33 -55.78
C ASN A 27 -14.21 -33.48 -55.77
N TYR A 28 -14.96 -32.74 -56.60
CA TYR A 28 -16.43 -32.90 -56.69
C TYR A 28 -16.84 -34.36 -56.90
N PHE A 29 -16.33 -35.02 -57.95
CA PHE A 29 -16.74 -36.38 -58.27
C PHE A 29 -16.25 -37.43 -57.26
N SER A 30 -15.02 -37.30 -56.72
CA SER A 30 -14.50 -38.26 -55.75
C SER A 30 -15.28 -38.20 -54.43
N THR A 31 -15.57 -37.00 -53.93
CA THR A 31 -16.35 -36.85 -52.68
C THR A 31 -17.79 -37.29 -52.84
N THR A 32 -18.39 -37.12 -54.03
CA THR A 32 -19.75 -37.61 -54.29
C THR A 32 -19.81 -39.12 -54.39
N GLU A 33 -18.78 -39.77 -54.96
CA GLU A 33 -18.68 -41.23 -55.04
C GLU A 33 -18.57 -41.82 -53.63
N ASP A 34 -17.64 -41.32 -52.81
CA ASP A 34 -17.48 -41.71 -51.41
C ASP A 34 -18.79 -41.53 -50.61
N ALA A 35 -19.51 -40.44 -50.84
CA ALA A 35 -20.78 -40.16 -50.16
C ALA A 35 -21.91 -41.13 -50.57
N ILE A 36 -21.95 -41.52 -51.85
CA ILE A 36 -22.92 -42.50 -52.36
C ILE A 36 -22.60 -43.89 -51.82
N GLU A 37 -21.32 -44.29 -51.80
CA GLU A 37 -20.88 -45.56 -51.23
C GLU A 37 -21.19 -45.65 -49.73
N ALA A 38 -20.91 -44.59 -48.97
CA ALA A 38 -21.23 -44.53 -47.55
C ALA A 38 -22.74 -44.66 -47.30
N LYS A 39 -23.57 -44.00 -48.12
CA LYS A 39 -25.04 -44.11 -48.07
C LYS A 39 -25.53 -45.52 -48.37
N LEU A 40 -24.96 -46.18 -49.38
CA LEU A 40 -25.35 -47.54 -49.74
C LEU A 40 -24.92 -48.55 -48.66
N ALA A 41 -23.74 -48.35 -48.07
CA ALA A 41 -23.29 -49.14 -46.93
C ALA A 41 -24.21 -48.93 -45.71
N GLU A 42 -24.66 -47.70 -45.47
CA GLU A 42 -25.61 -47.37 -44.39
C GLU A 42 -26.93 -48.14 -44.52
N GLU A 43 -27.46 -48.29 -45.74
CA GLU A 43 -28.70 -49.04 -45.99
C GLU A 43 -28.60 -50.53 -45.70
N THR A 44 -27.38 -51.10 -45.71
CA THR A 44 -27.15 -52.51 -45.33
C THR A 44 -27.19 -52.74 -43.83
N PHE A 45 -27.14 -51.68 -43.01
CA PHE A 45 -27.27 -51.81 -41.56
C PHE A 45 -28.73 -52.07 -41.18
N THR A 46 -28.99 -53.25 -40.64
CA THR A 46 -30.29 -53.62 -40.08
C THR A 46 -30.63 -52.74 -38.88
N LYS A 47 -31.77 -52.04 -38.91
CA LYS A 47 -32.28 -51.24 -37.77
C LYS A 47 -32.46 -52.07 -36.48
N GLU A 48 -32.56 -53.39 -36.61
CA GLU A 48 -32.74 -54.33 -35.50
C GLU A 48 -31.46 -54.60 -34.71
N LYS A 49 -30.28 -54.37 -35.29
CA LYS A 49 -28.98 -54.51 -34.60
C LYS A 49 -28.56 -53.21 -33.92
N GLY A 50 -29.52 -52.54 -33.29
CA GLY A 50 -29.22 -51.45 -32.37
C GLY A 50 -28.43 -51.97 -31.16
N PHE A 51 -27.75 -51.07 -30.47
CA PHE A 51 -27.14 -51.40 -29.17
C PHE A 51 -28.23 -51.89 -28.21
N THR A 52 -28.10 -53.11 -27.72
CA THR A 52 -28.97 -53.63 -26.68
C THR A 52 -28.54 -53.06 -25.33
N ILE A 53 -29.51 -52.62 -24.54
CA ILE A 53 -29.27 -52.25 -23.15
C ILE A 53 -29.50 -53.46 -22.25
N PRO A 54 -28.78 -53.59 -21.12
CA PRO A 54 -29.14 -54.54 -20.09
C PRO A 54 -30.56 -54.31 -19.56
N ASP A 55 -31.29 -55.38 -19.24
CA ASP A 55 -32.68 -55.32 -18.76
C ASP A 55 -32.88 -54.43 -17.52
N SER A 56 -31.83 -54.30 -16.71
CA SER A 56 -31.83 -53.51 -15.47
C SER A 56 -31.21 -52.13 -15.61
N TYR A 57 -30.74 -51.70 -16.80
CA TYR A 57 -30.00 -50.44 -16.96
C TYR A 57 -30.74 -49.26 -16.32
N PHE A 58 -32.00 -49.02 -16.71
CA PHE A 58 -32.78 -47.90 -16.16
C PHE A 58 -33.29 -48.14 -14.74
N LYS A 59 -33.33 -49.40 -14.26
CA LYS A 59 -33.73 -49.73 -12.89
C LYS A 59 -32.59 -49.49 -11.89
N GLU A 60 -31.35 -49.72 -12.30
CA GLU A 60 -30.15 -49.60 -11.46
C GLU A 60 -29.49 -48.23 -11.59
N LEU A 61 -29.68 -47.52 -12.71
CA LEU A 61 -29.09 -46.20 -12.98
C LEU A 61 -29.34 -45.19 -11.85
N GLU A 62 -30.57 -45.09 -11.36
CA GLU A 62 -30.90 -44.16 -10.27
C GLU A 62 -30.13 -44.51 -8.98
N ASN A 63 -30.11 -45.79 -8.62
CA ASN A 63 -29.41 -46.29 -7.44
C ASN A 63 -27.90 -46.07 -7.55
N ASP A 64 -27.31 -46.28 -8.73
CA ASP A 64 -25.89 -46.05 -8.99
C ASP A 64 -25.51 -44.57 -8.89
N ILE A 65 -26.36 -43.68 -9.40
CA ILE A 65 -26.17 -42.23 -9.28
C ILE A 65 -26.23 -41.83 -7.81
N LEU A 66 -27.25 -42.28 -7.07
CA LEU A 66 -27.42 -41.95 -5.66
C LEU A 66 -26.27 -42.51 -4.81
N ALA A 67 -25.81 -43.73 -5.08
CA ALA A 67 -24.65 -44.30 -4.39
C ALA A 67 -23.39 -43.46 -4.62
N LYS A 68 -23.14 -43.00 -5.85
CA LYS A 68 -21.97 -42.15 -6.16
C LYS A 68 -22.05 -40.75 -5.56
N VAL A 69 -23.23 -40.14 -5.53
CA VAL A 69 -23.42 -38.78 -5.05
C VAL A 69 -23.51 -38.71 -3.52
N THR A 70 -24.03 -39.75 -2.86
CA THR A 70 -24.29 -39.74 -1.41
C THR A 70 -23.10 -40.28 -0.60
N SER A 71 -22.29 -41.18 -1.17
CA SER A 71 -21.28 -41.94 -0.39
C SER A 71 -19.94 -41.24 -0.15
N THR A 72 -19.80 -39.92 -0.34
CA THR A 72 -18.52 -39.23 -0.08
C THR A 72 -18.65 -37.88 0.60
N LYS A 73 -19.51 -37.75 1.61
CA LYS A 73 -19.25 -36.74 2.65
C LYS A 73 -18.16 -37.27 3.58
N LYS A 74 -16.91 -37.23 3.12
CA LYS A 74 -15.74 -37.39 4.00
C LYS A 74 -15.98 -36.47 5.19
N GLU A 75 -16.00 -37.00 6.41
CA GLU A 75 -16.23 -36.19 7.61
C GLU A 75 -15.11 -35.17 7.73
N THR A 76 -15.28 -34.02 7.08
CA THR A 76 -14.39 -32.88 7.23
C THR A 76 -14.60 -32.41 8.65
N LYS A 77 -13.58 -32.55 9.48
CA LYS A 77 -13.54 -32.01 10.85
C LYS A 77 -13.76 -30.50 10.78
N VAL A 78 -15.02 -30.08 10.87
CA VAL A 78 -15.42 -28.68 10.94
C VAL A 78 -15.06 -28.18 12.33
N ILE A 79 -13.98 -27.40 12.39
CA ILE A 79 -13.62 -26.67 13.60
C ILE A 79 -14.44 -25.38 13.65
N SER A 80 -15.13 -25.13 14.77
CA SER A 80 -15.91 -23.91 14.94
C SER A 80 -14.96 -22.71 15.11
N PHE A 81 -15.09 -21.70 14.25
CA PHE A 81 -14.24 -20.50 14.28
C PHE A 81 -14.40 -19.73 15.60
N LYS A 82 -15.63 -19.73 16.16
CA LYS A 82 -15.99 -19.02 17.39
C LYS A 82 -15.18 -19.49 18.60
N GLU A 83 -15.04 -20.80 18.81
CA GLU A 83 -14.29 -21.35 19.95
C GLU A 83 -12.80 -21.05 19.86
N ARG A 84 -12.25 -21.03 18.63
CA ARG A 84 -10.85 -20.69 18.41
C ARG A 84 -10.59 -19.22 18.68
N VAL A 85 -11.42 -18.32 18.15
CA VAL A 85 -11.28 -16.87 18.37
C VAL A 85 -11.46 -16.52 19.85
N LEU A 86 -12.45 -17.09 20.54
CA LEU A 86 -12.68 -16.86 21.97
C LEU A 86 -11.45 -17.17 22.83
N LYS A 87 -10.67 -18.20 22.49
CA LYS A 87 -9.42 -18.54 23.21
C LYS A 87 -8.29 -17.53 22.99
N PHE A 88 -8.29 -16.81 21.87
CA PHE A 88 -7.28 -15.79 21.57
C PHE A 88 -7.63 -14.38 22.06
N ILE A 89 -8.87 -14.13 22.47
CA ILE A 89 -9.31 -12.82 23.01
C ILE A 89 -8.42 -12.32 24.17
N PRO A 90 -8.13 -13.10 25.24
CA PRO A 90 -7.32 -12.59 26.34
C PRO A 90 -5.87 -12.27 25.92
N ILE A 91 -5.32 -13.06 25.00
CA ILE A 91 -3.96 -12.86 24.46
C ILE A 91 -3.92 -11.58 23.61
N ALA A 92 -4.92 -11.38 22.74
CA ALA A 92 -5.00 -10.18 21.91
C ALA A 92 -5.21 -8.92 22.76
N ALA A 93 -6.02 -8.99 23.82
CA ALA A 93 -6.20 -7.89 24.75
C ALA A 93 -4.90 -7.52 25.47
N ALA A 94 -4.17 -8.50 26.01
CA ALA A 94 -2.87 -8.28 26.66
C ALA A 94 -1.84 -7.70 25.67
N ALA A 95 -1.73 -8.25 24.47
CA ALA A 95 -0.85 -7.74 23.42
C ALA A 95 -1.20 -6.31 23.02
N SER A 96 -2.49 -5.97 22.96
CA SER A 96 -2.96 -4.61 22.65
C SER A 96 -2.59 -3.62 23.75
N VAL A 97 -2.68 -4.03 25.01
CA VAL A 97 -2.26 -3.20 26.16
C VAL A 97 -0.74 -3.01 26.16
N ILE A 98 0.05 -4.06 25.93
CA ILE A 98 1.51 -3.97 25.83
C ILE A 98 1.92 -3.07 24.66
N LEU A 99 1.28 -3.24 23.50
CA LEU A 99 1.53 -2.40 22.34
C LEU A 99 1.14 -0.94 22.61
N PHE A 100 0.00 -0.71 23.25
CA PHE A 100 -0.44 0.64 23.60
C PHE A 100 0.54 1.33 24.55
N ILE A 101 0.98 0.64 25.61
CA ILE A 101 1.97 1.16 26.56
C ILE A 101 3.33 1.36 25.87
N GLY A 102 3.76 0.39 25.07
CA GLY A 102 5.03 0.44 24.34
C GLY A 102 5.08 1.57 23.30
N LEU A 103 3.99 1.78 22.55
CA LEU A 103 3.87 2.89 21.60
C LEU A 103 3.77 4.24 22.32
N ASN A 104 3.00 4.34 23.41
CA ASN A 104 2.96 5.58 24.19
C ASN A 104 4.33 5.90 24.79
N SER A 105 5.01 4.93 25.39
CA SER A 105 6.37 5.12 25.91
C SER A 105 7.37 5.47 24.80
N PHE A 106 7.26 4.90 23.60
CA PHE A 106 8.15 5.25 22.50
C PHE A 106 7.88 6.65 21.93
N VAL A 107 6.62 7.06 21.80
CA VAL A 107 6.22 8.34 21.18
C VAL A 107 6.35 9.52 22.15
N PHE A 108 6.07 9.33 23.44
CA PHE A 108 6.09 10.40 24.44
C PHE A 108 7.40 10.52 25.23
N ASN A 109 8.34 9.58 25.07
CA ASN A 109 9.65 9.65 25.73
C ASN A 109 10.68 10.39 24.85
N LYS A 110 10.29 11.57 24.34
CA LYS A 110 11.26 12.60 23.95
C LYS A 110 11.67 13.32 25.22
N THR A 111 12.85 13.04 25.73
CA THR A 111 13.53 14.01 26.60
C THR A 111 13.92 15.16 25.69
N GLU A 112 13.08 16.19 25.63
CA GLU A 112 13.53 17.48 25.10
C GLU A 112 14.65 17.95 26.03
N GLU A 113 15.88 17.98 25.51
CA GLU A 113 16.97 18.61 26.23
C GLU A 113 16.62 20.08 26.38
N LEU A 114 16.37 20.51 27.61
CA LEU A 114 16.14 21.92 27.94
C LEU A 114 17.44 22.68 27.68
N THR A 115 17.53 23.27 26.49
CA THR A 115 18.62 24.16 26.10
C THR A 115 18.21 25.60 26.38
N LEU A 116 19.17 26.47 26.69
CA LEU A 116 18.90 27.89 26.94
C LEU A 116 18.23 28.57 25.74
N ASP A 117 18.48 28.06 24.52
CA ASP A 117 17.86 28.52 23.28
C ASP A 117 16.35 28.27 23.20
N SER A 118 15.81 27.42 24.07
CA SER A 118 14.37 27.14 24.13
C SER A 118 13.58 28.12 25.02
N LEU A 119 14.28 28.96 25.78
CA LEU A 119 13.67 29.94 26.67
C LEU A 119 13.36 31.22 25.91
N SER A 120 12.14 31.75 26.05
CA SER A 120 11.80 33.04 25.43
C SER A 120 12.27 34.21 26.29
N ASP A 121 12.55 35.34 25.64
CA ASP A 121 12.93 36.58 26.33
C ASP A 121 11.88 36.98 27.40
N VAL A 122 10.59 36.76 27.10
CA VAL A 122 9.48 37.06 28.01
C VAL A 122 9.53 36.19 29.27
N ASP A 123 9.94 34.92 29.14
CA ASP A 123 10.07 34.01 30.28
C ASP A 123 11.28 34.38 31.16
N ILE A 124 12.38 34.84 30.54
CA ILE A 124 13.55 35.35 31.24
C ILE A 124 13.19 36.61 32.04
N GLU A 125 12.49 37.56 31.41
CA GLU A 125 12.01 38.79 32.07
C GLU A 125 11.10 38.47 33.26
N TYR A 126 10.17 37.53 33.09
CA TYR A 126 9.29 37.10 34.17
C TYR A 126 10.06 36.43 35.33
N TRP A 127 11.07 35.62 35.00
CA TRP A 127 11.94 35.03 36.01
C TRP A 127 12.75 36.10 36.77
N LEU A 128 13.28 37.11 36.07
CA LEU A 128 13.98 38.24 36.67
C LEU A 128 13.09 39.06 37.61
N ASP A 129 11.83 39.33 37.23
CA ASP A 129 10.89 40.10 38.05
C ASP A 129 10.39 39.32 39.29
N SER A 130 10.23 38.00 39.13
CA SER A 130 9.78 37.12 40.22
C SER A 130 10.87 36.76 41.23
N ASN A 131 12.15 36.96 40.89
CA ASN A 131 13.28 36.69 41.78
C ASN A 131 13.88 38.00 42.30
N THR A 132 14.09 38.09 43.62
CA THR A 132 14.77 39.24 44.22
C THR A 132 16.28 39.08 44.06
N LEU A 133 16.87 39.74 43.06
CA LEU A 133 18.31 39.77 42.91
C LEU A 133 18.94 40.64 44.00
N ASN A 134 19.89 40.07 44.76
CA ASN A 134 20.70 40.86 45.68
C ASN A 134 21.96 41.32 44.96
N THR A 135 22.52 42.45 45.39
CA THR A 135 23.76 43.01 44.84
C THR A 135 24.90 41.99 44.85
N ASN A 136 24.94 41.12 45.88
CA ASN A 136 25.94 40.07 46.00
C ASN A 136 25.83 39.00 44.90
N ASP A 137 24.61 38.69 44.44
CA ASP A 137 24.35 37.69 43.40
C ASP A 137 24.89 38.18 42.05
N VAL A 138 24.73 39.48 41.77
CA VAL A 138 25.28 40.13 40.57
C VAL A 138 26.80 40.25 40.65
N THR A 139 27.34 40.55 41.84
CA THR A 139 28.79 40.70 42.06
C THR A 139 29.52 39.38 41.79
N LEU A 140 28.93 38.24 42.16
CA LEU A 140 29.52 36.92 41.92
C LEU A 140 29.68 36.60 40.42
N ILE A 141 28.74 37.06 39.57
CA ILE A 141 28.75 36.84 38.13
C ILE A 141 29.73 37.81 37.44
N LEU A 142 29.79 39.07 37.88
CA LEU A 142 30.67 40.08 37.29
C LEU A 142 32.15 39.87 37.64
N GLN A 143 32.44 39.22 38.77
CA GLN A 143 33.81 39.03 39.25
C GLN A 143 34.63 38.05 38.41
N ASP A 144 33.99 37.15 37.66
CA ASP A 144 34.67 36.12 36.86
C ASP A 144 34.88 36.50 35.38
N ASP A 145 34.01 37.31 34.75
CA ASP A 145 34.06 37.54 33.28
C ASP A 145 34.20 39.02 32.84
N VAL A 146 33.99 40.02 33.71
CA VAL A 146 33.92 41.45 33.29
C VAL A 146 35.04 42.32 33.88
N LEU A 147 35.86 41.78 34.78
CA LEU A 147 36.95 42.51 35.43
C LEU A 147 38.30 42.27 34.74
N ASP A 148 38.37 42.47 33.43
CA ASP A 148 39.67 42.79 32.82
C ASP A 148 39.94 44.27 33.12
N ASP A 149 41.02 44.55 33.86
CA ASP A 149 41.39 45.86 34.43
C ASP A 149 41.47 47.01 33.39
N ASP A 150 41.47 46.70 32.09
CA ASP A 150 41.62 47.66 30.99
C ASP A 150 40.29 48.32 30.54
N ASP A 151 39.12 47.71 30.78
CA ASP A 151 37.85 48.18 30.19
C ASP A 151 37.27 49.43 30.89
N PHE A 152 37.67 49.72 32.12
CA PHE A 152 37.26 50.94 32.84
C PHE A 152 38.13 52.17 32.54
N TYR A 153 39.24 52.02 31.80
CA TYR A 153 40.17 53.11 31.54
C TYR A 153 39.65 54.15 30.51
N PHE A 154 38.51 53.89 29.86
CA PHE A 154 37.97 54.75 28.80
C PHE A 154 37.02 55.87 29.26
N ALA A 155 36.66 55.94 30.54
CA ALA A 155 36.01 57.13 31.06
C ALA A 155 37.09 58.19 31.36
N THR A 156 37.48 58.97 30.36
CA THR A 156 38.23 60.22 30.59
C THR A 156 37.35 61.15 31.43
N LEU A 157 37.55 61.10 32.74
CA LEU A 157 36.81 61.88 33.72
C LEU A 157 37.37 63.31 33.69
N GLU A 158 36.72 64.18 32.93
CA GLU A 158 37.11 65.59 32.81
C GLU A 158 36.63 66.37 34.04
N ASP A 159 37.50 67.22 34.62
CA ASP A 159 37.22 67.96 35.87
C ASP A 159 35.93 68.78 35.80
N GLU A 160 35.59 69.34 34.64
CA GLU A 160 34.37 70.13 34.41
C GLU A 160 33.10 69.30 34.69
N ASN A 161 33.10 68.03 34.29
CA ASN A 161 31.97 67.12 34.50
C ASN A 161 31.82 66.72 35.98
N ILE A 162 32.92 66.70 36.74
CA ILE A 162 32.90 66.44 38.18
C ILE A 162 32.31 67.64 38.91
N GLU A 163 32.73 68.85 38.55
CA GLU A 163 32.26 70.08 39.18
C GLU A 163 30.76 70.30 38.94
N ASP A 164 30.28 70.06 37.72
CA ASP A 164 28.85 70.10 37.41
C ASP A 164 28.06 69.02 38.18
N TYR A 165 28.61 67.81 38.32
CA TYR A 165 27.98 66.76 39.10
C TYR A 165 27.89 67.12 40.59
N ILE A 166 28.97 67.60 41.19
CA ILE A 166 28.99 68.02 42.60
C ILE A 166 28.01 69.18 42.83
N ASN A 167 27.93 70.12 41.90
CA ASN A 167 26.99 71.23 41.98
C ASN A 167 25.53 70.82 41.73
N SER A 168 25.31 69.71 41.02
CA SER A 168 23.97 69.14 40.82
C SER A 168 23.42 68.39 42.04
N ILE A 169 24.30 68.01 42.99
CA ILE A 169 23.90 67.39 44.25
C ILE A 169 23.34 68.48 45.17
N ASP A 170 22.12 68.26 45.65
CA ASP A 170 21.49 69.13 46.63
C ASP A 170 22.20 68.98 47.99
N ASN A 171 23.05 69.96 48.31
CA ASN A 171 23.85 69.99 49.54
C ASN A 171 23.00 70.03 50.83
N SER A 172 21.67 70.18 50.74
CA SER A 172 20.75 70.07 51.87
C SER A 172 20.87 68.72 52.58
N SER A 173 21.08 67.62 51.84
CA SER A 173 21.20 66.28 52.45
C SER A 173 22.53 66.05 53.15
N ILE A 174 23.62 66.71 52.71
CA ILE A 174 24.95 66.60 53.32
C ILE A 174 25.01 67.40 54.65
N LEU A 175 24.26 68.49 54.73
CA LEU A 175 24.20 69.33 55.93
C LEU A 175 23.30 68.74 57.03
N GLU A 176 22.33 67.89 56.68
CA GLU A 176 21.47 67.18 57.66
C GLU A 176 22.19 66.03 58.38
N GLU A 177 23.26 65.45 57.81
CA GLU A 177 24.06 64.41 58.48
C GLU A 177 25.11 64.96 59.46
N LEU A 178 25.33 66.29 59.50
CA LEU A 178 26.30 66.95 60.38
C LEU A 178 25.69 67.52 61.67
N ASN A 179 24.43 67.20 61.98
CA ASN A 179 23.74 67.54 63.24
C ASN A 179 23.09 66.31 63.87
#